data_AF-A0A942UTK1-F1
#
_entry.id   AF-A0A942UTK1-F1
#
_cell.length_a   1.000
_cell.length_b   1.000
_cell.length_c   1.000
_cell.angle_alpha   90.00
_cell.angle_beta   90.00
_cell.angle_gamma   90.00
#
_symmetry.space_group_name_H-M   'P 1'
#
loop_
_entity.id
_entity.type
_entity.pdbx_description
1 polymer ?
#
loop_
_entity_poly.entity_id
_entity_poly.type
_entity_poly.pdbx_seq_one_letter_code
_entity_poly.pdbx_strand_id
1 'polypeptide(L)'
;MSKVEVMDKYLDSLEKKIDASEIYRVVNQVFGIDLDSVSILSPEKTKSSRVVIGSCLNHYGNKITGKEIRKIINQTFGINLDGISSLEKAKISLFSKGQWIIRNEKDLFVVHTGSGDIDVKVFPTKYFTEQTGLEELPKDLQQSLTRIGYHYEEKIGSFYFKNPSGQAVPDAFKGQTIGAIVEVIHNLYSHL
;
A
#
# COMPACT_ATOMS: atom_id res chain seq x y z
N MET A 1 -14.71 -6.46 -10.68
CA MET A 1 -14.80 -6.43 -9.22
C MET A 1 -13.48 -5.90 -8.69
N SER A 2 -13.50 -5.05 -7.68
CA SER A 2 -12.30 -4.60 -6.98
C SER A 2 -11.73 -5.72 -6.11
N LYS A 3 -10.46 -5.62 -5.70
CA LYS A 3 -9.86 -6.57 -4.74
C LYS A 3 -10.69 -6.71 -3.47
N VAL A 4 -11.19 -5.60 -2.91
CA VAL A 4 -12.02 -5.65 -1.70
C VAL A 4 -13.33 -6.38 -1.95
N GLU A 5 -13.98 -6.21 -3.11
CA GLU A 5 -15.19 -6.96 -3.46
C GLU A 5 -14.92 -8.47 -3.63
N VAL A 6 -13.77 -8.83 -4.20
CA VAL A 6 -13.36 -10.24 -4.36
C VAL A 6 -13.11 -10.88 -3.00
N MET A 7 -12.38 -10.18 -2.11
CA MET A 7 -12.14 -10.62 -0.74
C MET A 7 -13.44 -10.78 0.04
N ASP A 8 -14.33 -9.79 -0.02
CA ASP A 8 -15.61 -9.82 0.72
C ASP A 8 -16.48 -10.99 0.24
N LYS A 9 -16.62 -11.18 -1.07
CA LYS A 9 -17.35 -12.33 -1.63
C LYS A 9 -16.76 -13.67 -1.23
N TYR A 10 -15.42 -13.77 -1.20
CA TYR A 10 -14.76 -14.98 -0.73
C TYR A 10 -15.12 -15.27 0.73
N LEU A 11 -15.05 -14.25 1.61
CA LEU A 11 -15.36 -14.40 3.03
C LEU A 11 -16.84 -14.75 3.25
N ASP A 12 -17.74 -14.11 2.51
CA ASP A 12 -19.19 -14.39 2.56
C ASP A 12 -19.54 -15.81 2.08
N SER A 13 -18.71 -16.40 1.23
CA SER A 13 -18.90 -17.78 0.73
C SER A 13 -18.48 -18.87 1.73
N LEU A 14 -17.83 -18.50 2.84
CA LEU A 14 -17.40 -19.46 3.85
C LEU A 14 -18.58 -19.85 4.75
N GLU A 15 -19.03 -21.11 4.64
CA GLU A 15 -20.07 -21.67 5.52
C GLU A 15 -19.59 -21.91 6.96
N LYS A 16 -18.27 -21.85 7.18
CA LYS A 16 -17.60 -22.07 8.47
C LYS A 16 -17.20 -20.76 9.13
N LYS A 17 -17.01 -20.79 10.46
CA LYS A 17 -16.44 -19.67 11.21
C LYS A 17 -15.09 -19.26 10.61
N ILE A 18 -14.94 -17.97 10.30
CA ILE A 18 -13.71 -17.39 9.78
C ILE A 18 -12.64 -17.41 10.87
N ASP A 19 -11.44 -17.88 10.53
CA ASP A 19 -10.27 -17.88 11.41
C ASP A 19 -9.13 -17.05 10.81
N ALA A 20 -8.04 -16.90 11.56
CA ALA A 20 -6.88 -16.14 11.12
C ALA A 20 -6.22 -16.76 9.87
N SER A 21 -6.26 -18.08 9.69
CA SER A 21 -5.64 -18.74 8.54
C SER A 21 -6.38 -18.41 7.24
N GLU A 22 -7.71 -18.38 7.29
CA GLU A 22 -8.55 -17.95 6.16
C GLU A 22 -8.27 -16.50 5.77
N ILE A 23 -8.08 -15.62 6.75
CA ILE A 23 -7.72 -14.21 6.51
C ILE A 23 -6.37 -14.09 5.79
N TYR A 24 -5.34 -14.80 6.28
CA TYR A 24 -4.01 -14.73 5.67
C TYR A 24 -4.03 -15.27 4.24
N ARG A 25 -4.77 -16.37 4.02
CA ARG A 25 -4.95 -16.96 2.70
C ARG A 25 -5.60 -15.98 1.73
N VAL A 26 -6.75 -15.39 2.08
CA VAL A 26 -7.47 -14.50 1.16
C VAL A 26 -6.67 -13.21 0.89
N VAL A 27 -5.97 -12.67 1.89
CA VAL A 27 -5.14 -11.48 1.71
C VAL A 27 -3.97 -11.77 0.76
N ASN A 28 -3.29 -12.90 0.92
CA ASN A 28 -2.24 -13.30 -0.02
C ASN A 28 -2.80 -13.53 -1.43
N GLN A 29 -3.89 -14.27 -1.58
CA GLN A 29 -4.46 -14.57 -2.90
C GLN A 29 -4.99 -13.34 -3.64
N VAL A 30 -5.62 -12.41 -2.94
CA VAL A 30 -6.26 -11.24 -3.56
C VAL A 30 -5.29 -10.06 -3.68
N PHE A 31 -4.50 -9.82 -2.63
CA PHE A 31 -3.62 -8.65 -2.56
C PHE A 31 -2.16 -8.97 -2.88
N GLY A 32 -1.74 -10.24 -2.86
CA GLY A 32 -0.34 -10.63 -3.01
C GLY A 32 0.50 -10.32 -1.77
N ILE A 33 -0.15 -10.04 -0.63
CA ILE A 33 0.53 -9.62 0.60
C ILE A 33 0.69 -10.82 1.51
N ASP A 34 1.92 -11.14 1.87
CA ASP A 34 2.23 -12.15 2.88
C ASP A 34 2.21 -11.53 4.27
N LEU A 35 1.10 -11.68 4.98
CA LEU A 35 0.91 -11.16 6.33
C LEU A 35 1.83 -11.81 7.38
N ASP A 36 2.41 -13.00 7.13
CA ASP A 36 3.39 -13.59 8.05
C ASP A 36 4.73 -12.83 8.02
N SER A 37 5.03 -12.15 6.91
CA SER A 37 6.23 -11.31 6.75
C SER A 37 6.05 -9.87 7.24
N VAL A 38 4.82 -9.42 7.51
CA VAL A 38 4.53 -8.04 7.93
C VAL A 38 4.60 -7.91 9.46
N SER A 39 5.36 -6.92 9.93
CA SER A 39 5.40 -6.58 11.36
C SER A 39 4.08 -5.95 11.83
N ILE A 40 3.58 -6.39 12.99
CA ILE A 40 2.39 -5.79 13.61
C ILE A 40 2.70 -4.41 14.20
N LEU A 41 1.70 -3.53 14.21
CA LEU A 41 1.79 -2.20 14.81
C LEU A 41 1.66 -2.21 16.36
N SER A 42 1.13 -3.28 16.94
CA SER A 42 0.75 -3.31 18.36
C SER A 42 1.96 -3.31 19.31
N PRO A 43 1.86 -2.63 20.47
CA PRO A 43 2.88 -2.65 21.53
C PRO A 43 3.02 -4.00 22.23
N GLU A 44 2.06 -4.92 22.09
CA GLU A 44 2.18 -6.30 22.58
C GLU A 44 3.07 -7.15 21.64
N LYS A 45 4.35 -6.79 21.53
CA LYS A 45 5.36 -7.46 20.70
C LYS A 45 5.57 -8.96 21.01
N THR A 46 4.91 -9.48 22.05
CA THR A 46 5.05 -10.86 22.53
C THR A 46 4.03 -11.84 21.95
N LYS A 47 2.93 -11.37 21.33
CA LYS A 47 1.91 -12.26 20.73
C LYS A 47 2.05 -12.29 19.21
N SER A 48 1.94 -13.48 18.62
CA SER A 48 1.87 -13.66 17.17
C SER A 48 0.69 -12.87 16.58
N SER A 49 0.88 -12.29 15.39
CA SER A 49 -0.15 -11.59 14.61
C SER A 49 -1.43 -12.43 14.43
N ARG A 50 -1.28 -13.75 14.27
CA ARG A 50 -2.39 -14.71 14.16
C ARG A 50 -3.21 -14.81 15.45
N VAL A 51 -2.55 -14.73 16.62
CA VAL A 51 -3.21 -14.73 17.94
C VAL A 51 -3.99 -13.44 18.17
N VAL A 52 -3.42 -12.30 17.77
CA VAL A 52 -4.08 -10.99 17.85
C VAL A 52 -5.36 -11.02 17.01
N ILE A 53 -5.25 -11.42 15.74
CA ILE A 53 -6.41 -11.52 14.84
C ILE A 53 -7.45 -12.51 15.37
N GLY A 54 -7.03 -13.71 15.79
CA GLY A 54 -7.95 -14.71 16.36
C GLY A 54 -8.71 -14.18 17.58
N SER A 55 -8.05 -13.40 18.44
CA SER A 55 -8.67 -12.75 19.59
C SER A 55 -9.68 -11.69 19.17
N CYS A 56 -9.36 -10.87 18.16
CA CYS A 56 -10.30 -9.91 17.58
C CYS A 56 -11.52 -10.62 17.00
N LEU A 57 -11.34 -11.67 16.20
CA LEU A 57 -12.44 -12.43 15.60
C LEU A 57 -13.39 -13.03 16.65
N ASN A 58 -12.84 -13.55 17.75
CA ASN A 58 -13.66 -14.09 18.83
C ASN A 58 -14.56 -13.05 19.50
N HIS A 59 -14.16 -11.77 19.49
CA HIS A 59 -14.99 -10.68 20.01
C HIS A 59 -16.21 -10.39 19.13
N TYR A 60 -16.11 -10.59 17.81
CA TYR A 60 -17.21 -10.34 16.85
C TYR A 60 -18.17 -11.55 16.70
N GLY A 61 -17.77 -12.75 17.13
CA GLY A 61 -18.60 -13.96 16.99
C GLY A 61 -18.78 -14.40 15.53
N ASN A 62 -19.99 -14.84 15.16
CA ASN A 62 -20.29 -15.39 13.82
C ASN A 62 -20.81 -14.36 12.80
N LYS A 63 -20.83 -13.06 13.13
CA LYS A 63 -21.46 -12.01 12.29
C LYS A 63 -20.47 -10.98 11.74
N ILE A 64 -19.20 -11.33 11.62
CA ILE A 64 -18.19 -10.40 11.12
C ILE A 64 -18.28 -10.26 9.60
N THR A 65 -18.28 -9.03 9.13
CA THR A 65 -18.31 -8.67 7.71
C THR A 65 -16.90 -8.54 7.13
N GLY A 66 -16.76 -8.65 5.80
CA GLY A 66 -15.49 -8.41 5.12
C GLY A 66 -14.89 -7.03 5.43
N LYS A 67 -15.72 -5.98 5.54
CA LYS A 67 -15.30 -4.64 5.94
C LYS A 67 -14.68 -4.60 7.35
N GLU A 68 -15.26 -5.31 8.31
CA GLU A 68 -14.72 -5.38 9.68
C GLU A 68 -13.42 -6.18 9.71
N ILE A 69 -13.31 -7.25 8.94
CA ILE A 69 -12.06 -8.01 8.77
C ILE A 69 -10.97 -7.10 8.20
N ARG A 70 -11.25 -6.31 7.15
CA ARG A 70 -10.29 -5.35 6.62
C ARG A 70 -9.85 -4.32 7.66
N LYS A 71 -10.78 -3.82 8.49
CA LYS A 71 -10.44 -2.92 9.59
C LYS A 71 -9.48 -3.54 10.59
N ILE A 72 -9.71 -4.80 10.99
CA ILE A 72 -8.82 -5.55 11.89
C ILE A 72 -7.42 -5.67 11.27
N ILE A 73 -7.34 -6.05 10.00
CA ILE A 73 -6.05 -6.21 9.29
C ILE A 73 -5.32 -4.86 9.20
N ASN A 74 -6.03 -3.81 8.75
CA ASN A 74 -5.47 -2.46 8.62
C ASN A 74 -4.90 -1.97 9.96
N GLN A 75 -5.61 -2.17 11.06
CA GLN A 75 -5.17 -1.78 12.40
C GLN A 75 -4.01 -2.65 12.92
N THR A 76 -4.02 -3.94 12.61
CA THR A 76 -3.00 -4.87 13.09
C THR A 76 -1.66 -4.65 12.40
N PHE A 77 -1.67 -4.38 11.09
CA PHE A 77 -0.45 -4.33 10.26
C PHE A 77 -0.10 -2.94 9.74
N GLY A 78 -0.98 -1.94 9.93
CA GLY A 78 -0.77 -0.61 9.37
C GLY A 78 -0.82 -0.61 7.86
N ILE A 79 -1.71 -1.42 7.29
CA ILE A 79 -1.98 -1.46 5.86
C ILE A 79 -3.32 -0.78 5.57
N ASN A 80 -3.56 -0.44 4.30
CA ASN A 80 -4.83 0.14 3.86
C ASN A 80 -5.37 -0.65 2.67
N LEU A 81 -6.08 -1.75 2.93
CA LEU A 81 -6.58 -2.64 1.87
C LEU A 81 -7.54 -1.94 0.90
N ASP A 82 -8.39 -1.03 1.37
CA ASP A 82 -9.29 -0.25 0.52
C ASP A 82 -8.49 0.71 -0.39
N GLY A 83 -7.48 1.40 0.16
CA GLY A 83 -6.57 2.25 -0.61
C GLY A 83 -5.72 1.46 -1.62
N ILE A 84 -5.24 0.28 -1.24
CA ILE A 84 -4.50 -0.61 -2.15
C ILE A 84 -5.41 -1.05 -3.29
N SER A 85 -6.67 -1.39 -3.00
CA SER A 85 -7.63 -1.78 -4.02
C SER A 85 -8.01 -0.63 -4.97
N SER A 86 -7.99 0.62 -4.53
CA SER A 86 -8.29 1.76 -5.41
C SER A 86 -7.12 2.12 -6.33
N LEU A 87 -5.90 1.71 -5.98
CA LEU A 87 -4.68 2.00 -6.74
C LEU A 87 -4.41 1.09 -7.93
N GLU A 88 -5.13 -0.03 -8.11
CA GLU A 88 -4.87 -0.98 -9.21
C GLU A 88 -4.92 -0.36 -10.60
N LYS A 89 -5.69 0.70 -10.79
CA LYS A 89 -5.83 1.41 -12.08
C LYS A 89 -5.04 2.71 -12.12
N ALA A 90 -4.35 3.05 -11.03
CA ALA A 90 -3.61 4.29 -10.92
C ALA A 90 -2.29 4.27 -11.71
N LYS A 91 -1.85 3.11 -12.22
CA LYS A 91 -0.52 2.89 -12.82
C LYS A 91 0.62 3.24 -11.86
N ILE A 92 0.46 2.87 -10.59
CA ILE A 92 1.42 3.12 -9.52
C ILE A 92 1.80 1.78 -8.89
N SER A 93 3.08 1.45 -8.95
CA SER A 93 3.65 0.36 -8.17
C SER A 93 3.93 0.84 -6.75
N LEU A 94 3.61 0.01 -5.75
CA LEU A 94 3.79 0.31 -4.34
C LEU A 94 4.64 -0.78 -3.68
N PHE A 95 5.81 -0.38 -3.19
CA PHE A 95 6.64 -1.18 -2.30
C PHE A 95 6.50 -0.63 -0.88
N SER A 96 6.08 -1.48 0.05
CA SER A 96 5.91 -1.11 1.45
C SER A 96 6.04 -2.34 2.33
N LYS A 97 6.39 -2.15 3.61
CA LYS A 97 6.57 -3.25 4.57
C LYS A 97 7.56 -4.34 4.08
N GLY A 98 8.57 -3.95 3.31
CA GLY A 98 9.58 -4.88 2.80
C GLY A 98 9.12 -5.79 1.65
N GLN A 99 7.95 -5.55 1.05
CA GLN A 99 7.42 -6.34 -0.05
C GLN A 99 6.68 -5.49 -1.09
N TRP A 100 6.46 -6.06 -2.27
CA TRP A 100 5.60 -5.47 -3.28
C TRP A 100 4.13 -5.64 -2.86
N ILE A 101 3.45 -4.53 -2.65
CA ILE A 101 2.02 -4.49 -2.31
C ILE A 101 1.19 -4.37 -3.59
N ILE A 102 1.67 -3.55 -4.53
CA ILE A 102 1.12 -3.41 -5.87
C ILE A 102 2.30 -3.39 -6.83
N ARG A 103 2.23 -4.20 -7.89
CA ARG A 103 3.21 -4.16 -8.96
C ARG A 103 2.58 -4.62 -10.26
N ASN A 104 2.57 -3.75 -11.25
CA ASN A 104 2.24 -4.07 -12.62
C ASN A 104 3.42 -3.71 -13.53
N GLU A 105 3.66 -4.51 -14.57
CA GLU A 105 4.70 -4.24 -15.55
C GLU A 105 4.49 -2.92 -16.30
N LYS A 106 3.24 -2.44 -16.38
CA LYS A 106 2.85 -1.20 -17.06
C LYS A 106 2.61 -0.02 -16.12
N ASP A 107 2.93 -0.16 -14.83
CA ASP A 107 2.90 0.99 -13.93
C ASP A 107 3.94 2.03 -14.38
N LEU A 108 3.66 3.31 -14.16
CA LEU A 108 4.51 4.41 -14.61
C LEU A 108 5.48 4.86 -13.53
N PHE A 109 5.04 4.85 -12.28
CA PHE A 109 5.83 5.33 -11.15
C PHE A 109 5.82 4.33 -10.00
N VAL A 110 6.91 4.31 -9.23
CA VAL A 110 7.03 3.53 -8.00
C VAL A 110 6.98 4.48 -6.81
N VAL A 111 6.14 4.14 -5.84
CA VAL A 111 6.21 4.66 -4.48
C VAL A 111 6.83 3.56 -3.61
N HIS A 112 7.92 3.89 -2.93
CA HIS A 112 8.65 2.94 -2.09
C HIS A 112 8.83 3.51 -0.69
N THR A 113 8.21 2.87 0.30
CA THR A 113 8.42 3.21 1.72
C THR A 113 9.53 2.38 2.32
N GLY A 114 10.40 3.00 3.12
CA GLY A 114 11.42 2.27 3.86
C GLY A 114 10.88 1.69 5.17
N SER A 115 11.80 1.20 6.00
CA SER A 115 11.44 0.50 7.23
C SER A 115 10.72 1.41 8.22
N GLY A 116 9.65 0.93 8.82
CA GLY A 116 8.83 1.71 9.75
C GLY A 116 8.03 2.84 9.11
N ASP A 117 7.98 2.90 7.76
CA ASP A 117 7.35 3.96 6.98
C ASP A 117 7.82 5.37 7.37
N ILE A 118 9.07 5.52 7.81
CA ILE A 118 9.65 6.81 8.22
C ILE A 118 10.05 7.67 7.01
N ASP A 119 10.25 7.02 5.88
CA ASP A 119 10.75 7.59 4.65
C ASP A 119 10.04 7.01 3.42
N VAL A 120 10.01 7.81 2.36
CA VAL A 120 9.34 7.50 1.10
C VAL A 120 10.21 8.01 -0.05
N LYS A 121 10.36 7.19 -1.09
CA LYS A 121 10.90 7.64 -2.37
C LYS A 121 9.93 7.40 -3.51
N VAL A 122 9.98 8.29 -4.51
CA VAL A 122 9.22 8.22 -5.75
C VAL A 122 10.18 8.28 -6.92
N PHE A 123 10.02 7.35 -7.86
CA PHE A 123 10.90 7.22 -9.03
C PHE A 123 10.15 6.57 -10.21
N PRO A 124 10.59 6.81 -11.46
CA PRO A 124 9.96 6.21 -12.64
C PRO A 124 10.22 4.71 -12.73
N THR A 125 9.29 3.98 -13.35
CA THR A 125 9.51 2.58 -13.71
C THR A 125 10.30 2.47 -15.01
N LYS A 126 10.81 1.27 -15.30
CA LYS A 126 11.39 0.95 -16.61
C LYS A 126 10.39 1.16 -17.75
N TYR A 127 9.13 0.76 -17.55
CA TYR A 127 8.09 0.93 -18.56
C TYR A 127 7.86 2.41 -18.89
N PHE A 128 7.81 3.29 -17.89
CA PHE A 128 7.72 4.73 -18.14
C PHE A 128 8.87 5.25 -19.00
N THR A 129 10.11 4.86 -18.68
CA THR A 129 11.28 5.24 -19.47
C THR A 129 11.21 4.70 -20.89
N GLU A 130 10.78 3.45 -21.09
CA GLU A 130 10.61 2.87 -22.43
C GLU A 130 9.53 3.59 -23.26
N GLN A 131 8.44 4.05 -22.62
CA GLN A 131 7.36 4.75 -23.31
C GLN A 131 7.66 6.22 -23.60
N THR A 132 8.47 6.88 -22.78
CA THR A 132 8.65 8.35 -22.82
C THR A 132 10.06 8.80 -23.17
N GLY A 133 11.06 7.92 -23.03
CA GLY A 133 12.48 8.28 -23.10
C GLY A 133 13.00 9.04 -21.87
N LEU A 134 12.18 9.24 -20.83
CA LEU A 134 12.57 9.97 -19.63
C LEU A 134 13.06 9.02 -18.54
N GLU A 135 14.27 9.28 -18.03
CA GLU A 135 14.86 8.55 -16.90
C GLU A 135 14.51 9.17 -15.53
N GLU A 136 14.02 10.41 -15.54
CA GLU A 136 13.59 11.15 -14.35
C GLU A 136 12.07 11.31 -14.29
N LEU A 137 11.56 11.69 -13.11
CA LEU A 137 10.15 12.07 -12.99
C LEU A 137 9.82 13.29 -13.88
N PRO A 138 8.59 13.39 -14.42
CA PRO A 138 8.14 14.56 -15.15
C PRO A 138 8.26 15.83 -14.29
N LYS A 139 8.66 16.96 -14.89
CA LYS A 139 8.86 18.24 -14.17
C LYS A 139 7.65 18.65 -13.32
N ASP A 140 6.44 18.41 -13.81
CA ASP A 140 5.21 18.74 -13.08
C ASP A 140 5.09 17.88 -11.81
N LEU A 141 5.43 16.59 -11.89
CA LEU A 141 5.46 15.72 -10.72
C LEU A 141 6.57 16.12 -9.74
N GLN A 142 7.76 16.45 -10.27
CA GLN A 142 8.87 16.96 -9.46
C GLN A 142 8.44 18.19 -8.65
N GLN A 143 7.81 19.17 -9.30
CA GLN A 143 7.32 20.39 -8.64
C GLN A 143 6.26 20.08 -7.58
N SER A 144 5.28 19.23 -7.90
CA SER A 144 4.24 18.83 -6.95
C SER A 144 4.81 18.12 -5.72
N LEU A 145 5.76 17.20 -5.91
CA LEU A 145 6.44 16.51 -4.80
C LEU A 145 7.27 17.49 -3.95
N THR A 146 8.01 18.42 -4.57
CA THR A 146 8.75 19.46 -3.84
C THR A 146 7.85 20.31 -2.96
N ARG A 147 6.66 20.71 -3.45
CA ARG A 147 5.69 21.48 -2.66
C ARG A 147 5.14 20.72 -1.47
N ILE A 148 5.03 19.39 -1.57
CA ILE A 148 4.60 18.51 -0.46
C ILE A 148 5.72 18.38 0.58
N GLY A 149 6.98 18.51 0.18
CA GLY A 149 8.16 18.45 1.07
C GLY A 149 9.21 17.44 0.67
N TYR A 150 9.10 16.82 -0.50
CA TYR A 150 10.16 15.98 -1.06
C TYR A 150 11.34 16.83 -1.53
N HIS A 151 12.52 16.22 -1.59
CA HIS A 151 13.69 16.77 -2.28
C HIS A 151 14.28 15.70 -3.20
N TYR A 152 15.00 16.13 -4.24
CA TYR A 152 15.76 15.20 -5.04
C TYR A 152 17.04 14.79 -4.30
N GLU A 153 17.28 13.49 -4.14
CA GLU A 153 18.50 12.95 -3.55
C GLU A 153 19.36 12.32 -4.65
N GLU A 154 20.44 13.00 -5.00
CA GLU A 154 21.32 12.61 -6.11
C GLU A 154 21.93 11.23 -5.92
N LYS A 155 22.24 10.82 -4.68
CA LYS A 155 22.89 9.54 -4.40
C LYS A 155 22.02 8.33 -4.77
N ILE A 156 20.70 8.49 -4.74
CA ILE A 156 19.74 7.42 -5.05
C ILE A 156 18.95 7.71 -6.33
N GLY A 157 19.18 8.86 -6.98
CA GLY A 157 18.50 9.25 -8.21
C GLY A 157 16.97 9.26 -8.07
N SER A 158 16.44 9.79 -6.97
CA SER A 158 14.99 9.72 -6.70
C SER A 158 14.51 10.92 -5.88
N PHE A 159 13.22 11.22 -6.00
CA PHE A 159 12.55 12.13 -5.08
C PHE A 159 12.34 11.43 -3.75
N TYR A 160 12.80 12.04 -2.67
CA TYR A 160 12.87 11.43 -1.35
C TYR A 160 12.29 12.35 -0.27
N PHE A 161 11.61 11.74 0.67
CA PHE A 161 11.14 12.37 1.88
C PHE A 161 11.48 11.48 3.08
N LYS A 162 11.96 12.10 4.16
CA LYS A 162 12.12 11.45 5.45
C LYS A 162 11.44 12.31 6.49
N ASN A 163 10.59 11.71 7.31
CA ASN A 163 9.92 12.42 8.38
C ASN A 163 10.96 12.95 9.40
N PRO A 164 11.05 14.28 9.60
CA PRO A 164 12.05 14.86 10.51
C PRO A 164 11.89 14.41 11.97
N SER A 165 10.67 14.03 12.39
CA SER A 165 10.43 13.52 13.75
C SER A 165 10.93 12.08 13.96
N GLY A 166 11.34 11.39 12.89
CA GLY A 166 11.68 9.97 12.92
C GLY A 166 10.47 9.04 13.11
N GLN A 167 9.24 9.58 13.09
CA GLN A 167 8.01 8.82 13.15
C GLN A 167 7.56 8.37 11.76
N ALA A 168 6.63 7.41 11.70
CA ALA A 168 5.99 7.03 10.46
C ALA A 168 5.37 8.26 9.76
N VAL A 169 5.47 8.30 8.43
CA VAL A 169 4.88 9.34 7.61
C VAL A 169 3.36 9.33 7.82
N PRO A 170 2.73 10.48 8.11
CA PRO A 170 1.29 10.56 8.33
C PRO A 170 0.49 10.17 7.08
N ASP A 171 -0.69 9.58 7.27
CA ASP A 171 -1.53 9.14 6.15
C ASP A 171 -2.00 10.30 5.27
N ALA A 172 -2.20 11.49 5.84
CA ALA A 172 -2.50 12.70 5.06
C ALA A 172 -1.38 13.03 4.05
N PHE A 173 -0.12 12.90 4.47
CA PHE A 173 1.04 13.12 3.59
C PHE A 173 1.14 12.05 2.50
N LYS A 174 0.90 10.78 2.86
CA LYS A 174 0.84 9.67 1.87
C LYS A 174 -0.27 9.93 0.85
N GLY A 175 -1.44 10.38 1.31
CA GLY A 175 -2.57 10.75 0.45
C GLY A 175 -2.22 11.86 -0.53
N GLN A 176 -1.52 12.92 -0.08
CA GLN A 176 -1.04 14.00 -0.96
C GLN A 176 -0.04 13.49 -2.01
N THR A 177 0.88 12.60 -1.61
CA THR A 177 1.85 12.00 -2.53
C THR A 177 1.15 11.21 -3.64
N ILE A 178 0.24 10.31 -3.26
CA ILE A 178 -0.54 9.51 -4.21
C ILE A 178 -1.39 10.41 -5.12
N GLY A 179 -2.06 11.41 -4.55
CA GLY A 179 -2.87 12.37 -5.30
C GLY A 179 -2.08 13.10 -6.38
N ALA A 180 -0.89 13.61 -6.04
CA ALA A 180 -0.01 14.30 -6.98
C ALA A 180 0.43 13.39 -8.14
N ILE A 181 0.74 12.13 -7.86
CA ILE A 181 1.12 11.15 -8.89
C ILE A 181 -0.08 10.86 -9.80
N VAL A 182 -1.25 10.57 -9.22
CA VAL A 182 -2.47 10.28 -9.98
C VAL A 182 -2.86 11.45 -10.89
N GLU A 183 -2.76 12.68 -10.39
CA GLU A 183 -3.05 13.89 -11.16
C GLU A 183 -2.14 14.01 -12.40
N VAL A 184 -0.83 13.79 -12.24
CA VAL A 184 0.12 13.84 -13.35
C VAL A 184 -0.13 12.72 -14.35
N ILE A 185 -0.43 11.50 -13.88
CA ILE A 185 -0.77 10.38 -14.76
C ILE A 185 -2.01 10.72 -15.59
N HIS A 186 -3.06 11.26 -14.95
CA HIS A 186 -4.29 11.62 -15.64
C HIS A 186 -4.06 12.71 -16.70
N ASN A 187 -3.31 13.75 -16.35
CA ASN A 187 -3.15 14.93 -17.21
C ASN A 187 -2.17 14.71 -18.36
N LEU A 188 -1.09 13.93 -18.14
CA LEU A 188 0.01 13.80 -19.10
C LEU A 188 0.14 12.40 -19.70
N TYR A 189 -0.33 11.36 -19.01
CA TYR A 189 -0.02 9.95 -19.36
C TYR A 189 -1.25 9.04 -19.39
N SER A 190 -2.44 9.62 -19.52
CA SER A 190 -3.71 8.86 -19.60
C SER A 190 -3.81 7.99 -20.85
N HIS A 191 -3.06 8.34 -21.90
CA HIS A 191 -2.99 7.61 -23.18
C HIS A 191 -2.04 6.40 -23.18
N LEU A 192 -1.16 6.29 -22.17
CA LEU A 192 -0.27 5.14 -21.99
C LEU A 192 -1.02 3.95 -21.38
#